data_AF-A0A9Q0WRD2-F1
#
_entry.id   AF-A0A9Q0WRD2-F1
#
_cell.length_a   1.000
_cell.length_b   1.000
_cell.length_c   1.000
_cell.angle_alpha   90.00
_cell.angle_beta   90.00
_cell.angle_gamma   90.00
#
_symmetry.space_group_name_H-M   'P 1'
#
loop_
_entity.id
_entity.type
_entity.pdbx_description
1 polymer ?
#
loop_
_entity_poly.entity_id
_entity_poly.type
_entity_poly.pdbx_seq_one_letter_code
_entity_poly.pdbx_strand_id
1 'polypeptide(L)'
;MRDRAKALGMDMEWLPGGAVNTIFVPRSLTQVFDGRKGRRMWFNTVVGMHGKETSSAMLADGTEISETFVKRCEQIIEEESIQFKWEKGDVLFLDNMALLHGRRPSLPPRKVLVAICK
;
A
#
# COMPACT_ATOMS: atom_id res chain seq x y z
N MET A 1 -1.07 -1.08 -24.28
CA MET A 1 -0.62 -0.90 -22.87
C MET A 1 -1.03 0.47 -22.33
N ARG A 2 -0.81 1.55 -23.09
CA ARG A 2 -1.23 2.91 -22.74
C ARG A 2 -2.71 3.06 -22.41
N ASP A 3 -3.61 2.44 -23.17
CA ASP A 3 -5.05 2.55 -22.91
C ASP A 3 -5.46 1.89 -21.60
N ARG A 4 -4.80 0.78 -21.22
CA ARG A 4 -5.01 0.11 -19.92
C ARG A 4 -4.50 0.96 -18.77
N ALA A 5 -3.35 1.63 -18.92
CA ALA A 5 -2.83 2.55 -17.91
C ALA A 5 -3.78 3.75 -17.70
N LYS A 6 -4.23 4.37 -18.80
CA LYS A 6 -5.21 5.46 -18.76
C LYS A 6 -6.54 5.04 -18.11
N ALA A 7 -7.03 3.84 -18.42
CA ALA A 7 -8.25 3.29 -17.79
C ALA A 7 -8.11 3.11 -16.27
N LEU A 8 -6.88 2.98 -15.75
CA LEU A 8 -6.58 2.90 -14.31
C LEU A 8 -6.23 4.27 -13.70
N GLY A 9 -6.34 5.36 -14.46
CA GLY A 9 -5.99 6.71 -14.01
C GLY A 9 -4.49 6.90 -13.80
N MET A 10 -3.68 6.21 -14.59
CA MET A 10 -2.22 6.35 -14.62
C MET A 10 -1.77 6.96 -15.94
N ASP A 11 -0.71 7.76 -15.88
CA ASP A 11 0.11 8.08 -17.04
C ASP A 11 1.33 7.14 -17.12
N MET A 12 2.01 7.12 -18.26
CA MET A 12 3.19 6.30 -18.44
C MET A 12 4.23 6.89 -19.40
N GLU A 13 5.48 6.70 -19.03
CA GLU A 13 6.66 7.11 -19.80
C GLU A 13 7.51 5.89 -20.13
N TRP A 14 7.89 5.73 -21.39
CA TRP A 14 8.83 4.69 -21.81
C TRP A 14 10.26 5.17 -21.58
N LEU A 15 11.04 4.35 -20.90
CA LEU A 15 12.45 4.61 -20.63
C LEU A 15 13.34 3.91 -21.67
N PRO A 16 14.59 4.37 -21.86
CA PRO A 16 15.58 3.63 -22.63
C PRO A 16 15.70 2.18 -22.13
N GLY A 17 15.90 1.24 -23.05
CA GLY A 17 15.98 -0.19 -22.72
C GLY A 17 14.63 -0.89 -22.53
N GLY A 18 13.51 -0.23 -22.83
CA GLY A 18 12.18 -0.86 -22.85
C GLY A 18 11.50 -0.96 -21.49
N ALA A 19 12.06 -0.31 -20.46
CA ALA A 19 11.38 -0.15 -19.17
C ALA A 19 10.27 0.92 -19.26
N VAL A 20 9.37 0.93 -18.27
CA VAL A 20 8.25 1.87 -18.18
C VAL A 20 8.23 2.49 -16.80
N ASN A 21 8.08 3.81 -16.74
CA ASN A 21 7.67 4.52 -15.54
C ASN A 21 6.15 4.74 -15.59
N THR A 22 5.45 4.44 -14.50
CA THR A 22 4.00 4.69 -14.37
C THR A 22 3.76 5.75 -13.33
N ILE A 23 3.01 6.79 -13.69
CA ILE A 23 2.78 7.96 -12.86
C ILE A 23 1.31 7.97 -12.45
N PHE A 24 1.06 7.99 -11.15
CA PHE A 24 -0.29 8.13 -10.62
C PHE A 24 -0.63 9.60 -10.42
N VAL A 25 -1.87 9.98 -10.72
CA VAL A 25 -2.38 11.29 -10.30
C VAL A 25 -2.34 11.41 -8.77
N PRO A 26 -2.23 12.63 -8.20
CA PRO A 26 -2.27 12.83 -6.76
C PRO A 26 -3.51 12.19 -6.13
N ARG A 27 -3.32 11.46 -5.03
CA ARG A 27 -4.39 10.80 -4.28
C ARG A 27 -4.35 11.22 -2.83
N SER A 28 -5.52 11.31 -2.21
CA SER A 28 -5.63 11.49 -0.77
C SER A 28 -5.03 10.27 -0.05
N LEU A 29 -4.25 10.51 1.01
CA LEU A 29 -3.73 9.43 1.87
C LEU A 29 -4.84 8.70 2.64
N THR A 30 -5.97 9.39 2.84
CA THR A 30 -7.13 8.82 3.52
C THR A 30 -8.34 8.82 2.61
N GLN A 31 -9.17 7.78 2.78
CA GLN A 31 -10.41 7.62 2.04
C GLN A 31 -11.57 7.37 3.02
N VAL A 32 -12.74 7.91 2.69
CA VAL A 32 -14.00 7.53 3.34
C VAL A 32 -14.70 6.55 2.41
N PHE A 33 -15.12 5.42 2.97
CA PHE A 33 -15.85 4.41 2.23
C PHE A 33 -17.33 4.39 2.65
N ASP A 34 -18.20 4.03 1.70
CA ASP A 34 -19.62 3.86 1.97
C ASP A 34 -19.86 2.84 3.09
N GLY A 35 -20.87 3.10 3.92
CA GLY A 35 -21.17 2.28 5.10
C GLY A 35 -20.24 2.47 6.30
N ARG A 36 -19.22 3.34 6.22
CA ARG A 36 -18.27 3.60 7.34
C ARG A 36 -18.58 4.83 8.20
N LYS A 37 -19.80 5.35 8.15
CA LYS A 37 -20.25 6.50 8.97
C LYS A 37 -19.27 7.69 8.91
N GLY A 38 -18.67 7.94 7.75
CA GLY A 38 -17.73 9.05 7.56
C GLY A 38 -16.31 8.81 8.10
N ARG A 39 -15.98 7.62 8.61
CA ARG A 39 -14.63 7.33 9.11
C ARG A 39 -13.60 7.36 7.98
N ARG A 40 -12.53 8.12 8.18
CA ARG A 40 -11.37 8.16 7.29
C ARG A 40 -10.45 6.97 7.58
N MET A 41 -10.15 6.21 6.53
CA MET A 41 -9.26 5.05 6.58
C MET A 41 -7.93 5.41 5.92
N TRP A 42 -6.82 4.95 6.50
CA TRP A 42 -5.49 5.10 5.93
C TRP A 42 -5.31 4.09 4.78
N PHE A 43 -5.60 4.52 3.55
CA PHE A 43 -5.69 3.65 2.38
C PHE A 43 -4.66 4.08 1.33
N ASN A 44 -3.39 3.86 1.63
CA ASN A 44 -2.26 4.19 0.77
C ASN A 44 -1.03 3.33 1.10
N THR A 45 0.03 3.49 0.32
CA THR A 45 1.28 2.71 0.44
C THR A 45 2.51 3.57 0.74
N VAL A 46 2.35 4.81 1.21
CA VAL A 46 3.45 5.78 1.31
C VAL A 46 4.62 5.28 2.15
N VAL A 47 4.34 4.66 3.30
CA VAL A 47 5.38 4.10 4.21
C VAL A 47 6.18 3.01 3.51
N GLY A 48 5.50 2.13 2.76
CA GLY A 48 6.15 1.08 2.00
C GLY A 48 6.85 1.54 0.72
N MET A 49 6.64 2.77 0.27
CA MET A 49 7.24 3.35 -0.95
C MET A 49 8.41 4.29 -0.64
N HIS A 50 8.44 4.88 0.55
CA HIS A 50 9.46 5.85 0.91
C HIS A 50 10.87 5.25 0.85
N GLY A 51 11.82 6.01 0.28
CA GLY A 51 13.21 5.60 0.11
C GLY A 51 13.45 4.52 -0.96
N LYS A 52 12.43 4.10 -1.72
CA LYS A 52 12.60 3.11 -2.80
C LYS A 52 12.85 3.78 -4.14
N GLU A 53 13.83 3.25 -4.87
CA GLU A 53 14.18 3.73 -6.22
C GLU A 53 13.09 3.42 -7.26
N THR A 54 12.49 2.24 -7.19
CA THR A 54 11.56 1.75 -8.24
C THR A 54 10.08 2.07 -7.96
N SER A 55 9.78 2.72 -6.84
CA SER A 55 8.40 2.94 -6.38
C SER A 55 8.36 3.99 -5.28
N SER A 56 8.43 5.27 -5.65
CA SER A 56 8.45 6.42 -4.74
C SER A 56 7.13 7.19 -4.72
N ALA A 57 6.99 8.10 -3.76
CA ALA A 57 5.86 9.01 -3.64
C ALA A 57 6.34 10.41 -3.23
N MET A 58 5.67 11.45 -3.75
CA MET A 58 5.90 12.86 -3.43
C MET A 58 4.58 13.47 -2.92
N LEU A 59 4.67 14.64 -2.30
CA LEU A 59 3.49 15.47 -2.04
C LEU A 59 2.86 15.93 -3.35
N ALA A 60 1.61 16.37 -3.29
CA ALA A 60 0.84 16.74 -4.48
C ALA A 60 1.44 17.93 -5.25
N ASP A 61 2.26 18.75 -4.59
CA ASP A 61 3.02 19.86 -5.17
C ASP A 61 4.40 19.43 -5.73
N GLY A 62 4.73 18.15 -5.66
CA GLY A 62 6.00 17.58 -6.11
C GLY A 62 7.14 17.66 -5.08
N THR A 63 6.90 18.21 -3.89
CA THR A 63 7.92 18.24 -2.84
C THR A 63 8.09 16.87 -2.18
N GLU A 64 9.27 16.62 -1.61
CA GLU A 64 9.57 15.36 -0.94
C GLU A 64 8.72 15.17 0.32
N ILE A 65 8.33 13.93 0.57
CA ILE A 65 7.66 13.55 1.81
C ILE A 65 8.72 13.44 2.90
N SER A 66 8.58 14.22 3.96
CA SER A 66 9.53 14.23 5.08
C SER A 66 9.77 12.83 5.66
N GLU A 67 11.03 12.45 5.83
CA GLU A 67 11.43 11.19 6.47
C GLU A 67 10.88 11.09 7.92
N THR A 68 10.84 12.20 8.66
CA THR A 68 10.32 12.21 10.03
C THR A 68 8.83 11.90 10.10
N PHE A 69 8.07 12.35 9.10
CA PHE A 69 6.66 12.02 8.95
C PHE A 69 6.46 10.53 8.69
N VAL A 70 7.22 9.98 7.73
CA VAL A 70 7.13 8.56 7.37
C VAL A 70 7.51 7.66 8.55
N LYS A 71 8.61 7.98 9.26
CA LYS A 71 9.03 7.24 10.45
C LYS A 71 7.96 7.24 11.54
N ARG A 72 7.27 8.36 11.76
CA ARG A 72 6.17 8.39 12.74
C ARG A 72 4.99 7.53 12.30
N CYS A 73 4.63 7.54 11.02
CA CYS A 73 3.59 6.65 10.49
C CYS A 73 3.97 5.18 10.65
N GLU A 74 5.22 4.81 10.36
CA GLU A 74 5.73 3.45 10.55
C GLU A 74 5.64 3.00 12.02
N GLN A 75 6.05 3.86 12.96
CA GLN A 75 5.91 3.58 14.40
C GLN A 75 4.46 3.32 14.81
N ILE A 76 3.52 4.16 14.35
CA ILE A 76 2.08 3.96 14.64
C ILE A 76 1.60 2.63 14.07
N ILE A 77 1.98 2.29 12.83
CA ILE A 77 1.61 1.02 12.22
C ILE A 77 2.14 -0.15 13.07
N GLU A 78 3.39 -0.09 13.53
CA GLU A 78 3.98 -1.14 14.38
C GLU A 78 3.31 -1.23 15.75
N GLU A 79 3.07 -0.09 16.42
CA GLU A 79 2.40 0.02 17.73
C GLU A 79 0.98 -0.55 17.70
N GLU A 80 0.22 -0.27 16.64
CA GLU A 80 -1.18 -0.67 16.50
C GLU A 80 -1.34 -2.06 15.82
N SER A 81 -0.25 -2.68 15.37
CA SER A 81 -0.29 -3.97 14.66
C SER A 81 -0.52 -5.14 15.61
N ILE A 82 -1.53 -5.96 15.31
CA ILE A 82 -1.75 -7.23 15.99
C ILE A 82 -0.91 -8.32 15.32
N GLN A 83 0.00 -8.91 16.09
CA GLN A 83 0.84 -10.01 15.65
C GLN A 83 0.33 -11.32 16.25
N PHE A 84 -0.06 -12.25 15.39
CA PHE A 84 -0.48 -13.59 15.80
C PHE A 84 0.37 -14.64 15.08
N LYS A 85 0.55 -15.79 15.74
CA LYS A 85 1.24 -16.93 15.18
C LYS A 85 0.23 -17.77 14.39
N TRP A 86 0.54 -18.01 13.13
CA TRP A 86 -0.27 -18.89 12.29
C TRP A 86 -0.15 -20.34 12.73
N GLU A 87 -1.28 -21.01 12.85
CA GLU A 87 -1.40 -22.44 13.00
C GLU A 87 -2.02 -23.08 11.76
N LYS A 88 -1.74 -24.36 11.54
CA LYS A 88 -2.28 -25.08 10.39
C LYS A 88 -3.79 -25.22 10.57
N GLY A 89 -4.54 -24.69 9.61
CA GLY A 89 -6.00 -24.72 9.62
C GLY A 89 -6.63 -23.38 9.97
N ASP A 90 -5.84 -22.41 10.44
CA ASP A 90 -6.32 -21.05 10.67
C ASP A 90 -6.84 -20.40 9.39
N VAL A 91 -7.94 -19.65 9.55
CA VAL A 91 -8.50 -18.80 8.50
C VAL A 91 -8.69 -17.40 9.08
N LEU A 92 -7.96 -16.43 8.53
CA LEU A 92 -8.16 -15.02 8.85
C LEU A 92 -9.09 -14.38 7.82
N PHE A 93 -10.18 -13.79 8.31
CA PHE A 93 -10.97 -12.85 7.55
C PHE A 93 -10.56 -11.43 7.95
N LEU A 94 -10.21 -10.62 6.97
CA LEU A 94 -9.94 -9.20 7.19
C LEU A 94 -10.69 -8.36 6.18
N ASP A 95 -11.01 -7.16 6.62
CA ASP A 95 -11.68 -6.15 5.83
C ASP A 95 -10.63 -5.23 5.20
N ASN A 96 -10.37 -5.43 3.90
CA ASN A 96 -9.29 -4.74 3.18
C ASN A 96 -9.47 -3.23 3.13
N MET A 97 -10.68 -2.72 3.34
CA MET A 97 -10.95 -1.28 3.36
C MET A 97 -10.62 -0.65 4.72
N ALA A 98 -10.41 -1.48 5.76
CA ALA A 98 -10.20 -1.02 7.12
C ALA A 98 -8.85 -1.38 7.73
N LEU A 99 -8.15 -2.37 7.16
CA LEU A 99 -6.92 -2.92 7.72
C LEU A 99 -5.78 -2.90 6.72
N LEU A 100 -4.61 -2.51 7.20
CA LEU A 100 -3.34 -2.83 6.57
C LEU A 100 -2.93 -4.25 7.01
N HIS A 101 -2.24 -4.97 6.14
CA HIS A 101 -1.64 -6.24 6.49
C HIS A 101 -0.20 -6.31 6.00
N GLY A 102 0.65 -6.99 6.77
CA GLY A 102 2.07 -7.15 6.51
C GLY A 102 2.55 -8.56 6.86
N ARG A 103 3.85 -8.78 6.73
CA ARG A 103 4.46 -10.08 7.00
C ARG A 103 5.81 -9.91 7.68
N ARG A 104 6.03 -10.62 8.79
CA ARG A 104 7.35 -10.78 9.41
C ARG A 104 8.23 -11.75 8.61
N PRO A 105 9.56 -11.58 8.62
CA PRO A 105 10.49 -12.58 8.14
C PRO A 105 10.22 -13.96 8.78
N SER A 106 10.41 -15.03 8.02
CA SER A 106 10.15 -16.40 8.47
C SER A 106 11.01 -17.37 7.68
N LEU A 107 11.43 -18.48 8.31
CA LEU A 107 12.14 -19.56 7.64
C LEU A 107 11.16 -20.50 6.90
N PRO A 108 11.56 -21.09 5.76
CA PRO A 108 10.77 -22.12 5.11
C PRO A 108 10.76 -23.44 5.93
N PRO A 109 9.73 -24.29 5.77
CA PRO A 109 8.58 -24.12 4.90
C PRO A 109 7.49 -23.22 5.53
N ARG A 110 6.97 -22.26 4.75
CA ARG A 110 5.79 -21.45 5.10
C ARG A 110 4.88 -21.33 3.89
N LYS A 111 3.60 -21.71 4.04
CA LYS A 111 2.59 -21.59 2.99
C LYS A 111 1.31 -20.97 3.56
N VAL A 112 0.90 -19.84 2.99
CA VAL A 112 -0.36 -19.15 3.30
C VAL A 112 -1.10 -18.97 1.98
N LEU A 113 -2.38 -19.33 1.94
CA LEU A 113 -3.25 -19.16 0.78
C LEU A 113 -4.12 -17.91 0.97
N VAL A 114 -4.50 -17.26 -0.12
CA VAL A 114 -5.28 -16.01 -0.11
C VAL A 114 -6.43 -16.12 -1.09
N ALA A 115 -7.58 -15.58 -0.70
CA ALA A 115 -8.71 -15.30 -1.57
C ALA A 115 -9.10 -13.82 -1.40
N ILE A 116 -9.56 -13.19 -2.47
CA ILE A 116 -9.95 -11.78 -2.48
C ILE A 116 -11.43 -11.69 -2.82
N CYS A 117 -12.18 -10.94 -2.03
CA CYS A 117 -13.59 -10.65 -2.28
C CYS A 117 -13.73 -9.40 -3.16
N LYS A 118 -14.84 -9.35 -3.91
CA LYS A 118 -15.20 -8.20 -4.73
C LYS A 118 -15.66 -7.02 -3.88
#